data_AF-A0A9J6H5Q0-F1
#
_entry.id   AF-A0A9J6H5Q0-F1
#
_cell.length_a   1.000
_cell.length_b   1.000
_cell.length_c   1.000
_cell.angle_alpha   90.00
_cell.angle_beta   90.00
_cell.angle_gamma   90.00
#
_symmetry.space_group_name_H-M   'P 1'
#
loop_
_entity.id
_entity.type
_entity.pdbx_description
1 polymer ?
#
loop_
_entity_poly.entity_id
_entity_poly.type
_entity_poly.pdbx_seq_one_letter_code
_entity_poly.pdbx_strand_id
1 'polypeptide(L)'
;MARSSSTAWAATCSRFCSSPWDSASLLTCTHACMNCRIVPRLPPDTVWAGRNAQGVWAGQLGMVYRNEADLAIGPATPTEERFTVGHALPNYFDTVACHVAGRLVSHVSNVAGHIGDFGILIWIVIAVIILFLSVLFSLYDRWKKLKNFRESFYVYVFELIGNLLLEASPRSFSDPHMRTVLAFWWMMVIVLINTFTGNMKASMTVQEELPRLDTLRDIADSRHVTPVVIRGSTFDEIFRVSNRRDYQVVWRRALQRRAVLSGREIFVKPMFDDVLEGRKVIFLDTLLFHYWVGRFYQGLPRGEFYLAKEAVLHPSMCMWLNRNVHPDVVRALHTR
;
A
#
# COMPACT_ATOMS: atom_id res chain seq x y z
N MET A 1 38.88 -36.08 -7.61
CA MET A 1 38.56 -36.36 -6.19
C MET A 1 37.58 -35.29 -5.71
N ALA A 2 36.27 -35.53 -5.79
CA ALA A 2 35.26 -34.56 -5.40
C ALA A 2 34.09 -35.31 -4.76
N ARG A 3 34.05 -35.36 -3.42
CA ARG A 3 32.95 -35.95 -2.65
C ARG A 3 32.57 -35.18 -1.38
N SER A 4 33.01 -33.93 -1.21
CA SER A 4 32.74 -33.14 0.01
C SER A 4 32.12 -31.75 -0.23
N SER A 5 31.65 -31.43 -1.44
CA SER A 5 31.37 -30.05 -1.83
C SER A 5 30.00 -29.49 -1.42
N SER A 6 28.99 -30.31 -1.13
CA SER A 6 27.63 -29.79 -0.86
C SER A 6 27.46 -29.22 0.55
N THR A 7 28.02 -29.86 1.57
CA THR A 7 27.96 -29.39 2.97
C THR A 7 28.92 -28.22 3.23
N ALA A 8 30.05 -28.16 2.51
CA ALA A 8 30.99 -27.04 2.56
C ALA A 8 30.43 -25.75 1.94
N TRP A 9 29.59 -25.85 0.90
CA TRP A 9 28.92 -24.71 0.27
C TRP A 9 28.01 -23.97 1.26
N ALA A 10 27.12 -24.71 1.94
CA ALA A 10 26.20 -24.14 2.92
C ALA A 10 26.91 -23.59 4.17
N ALA A 11 27.98 -24.24 4.62
CA ALA A 11 28.73 -23.83 5.81
C ALA A 11 29.66 -22.62 5.58
N THR A 12 30.08 -22.37 4.34
CA THR A 12 30.97 -21.23 4.00
C THR A 12 30.16 -19.96 3.72
N CYS A 13 29.01 -20.08 3.05
CA CYS A 13 28.08 -18.96 2.86
C CYS A 13 27.56 -18.36 4.18
N SER A 14 27.34 -19.18 5.22
CA SER A 14 26.83 -18.71 6.51
C SER A 14 27.83 -17.92 7.34
N ARG A 15 29.14 -18.05 7.09
CA ARG A 15 30.20 -17.35 7.84
C ARG A 15 30.58 -15.99 7.26
N PHE A 16 30.27 -15.71 6.00
CA PHE A 16 30.70 -14.49 5.29
C PHE A 16 29.57 -13.50 4.94
N CYS A 17 28.30 -13.88 5.09
CA CYS A 17 27.17 -12.99 4.82
C CYS A 17 26.82 -12.13 6.04
N SER A 18 27.43 -10.94 6.16
CA SER A 18 27.02 -9.91 7.13
C SER A 18 25.81 -9.08 6.65
N SER A 19 25.48 -9.14 5.36
CA SER A 19 24.19 -8.74 4.79
C SER A 19 23.80 -9.76 3.70
N PRO A 20 22.50 -10.03 3.47
CA PRO A 20 22.11 -11.10 2.55
C PRO A 20 22.32 -10.77 1.06
N TRP A 21 22.79 -9.56 0.70
CA TRP A 21 22.70 -9.03 -0.68
C TRP A 21 23.94 -8.31 -1.18
N ASP A 22 25.07 -8.42 -0.49
CA ASP A 22 26.30 -7.92 -1.08
C ASP A 22 26.70 -8.85 -2.24
N SER A 23 26.51 -8.39 -3.47
CA SER A 23 27.00 -9.08 -4.67
C SER A 23 28.51 -9.38 -4.56
N ALA A 24 29.26 -8.62 -3.75
CA ALA A 24 30.65 -8.93 -3.40
C ALA A 24 30.78 -10.18 -2.50
N SER A 25 29.85 -10.46 -1.60
CA SER A 25 29.82 -11.71 -0.83
C SER A 25 29.53 -12.92 -1.72
N LEU A 26 28.59 -12.80 -2.67
CA LEU A 26 28.34 -13.85 -3.66
C LEU A 26 29.58 -14.10 -4.54
N LEU A 27 30.23 -13.02 -4.98
CA LEU A 27 31.51 -13.09 -5.70
C LEU A 27 32.58 -13.80 -4.88
N THR A 28 32.71 -13.46 -3.60
CA THR A 28 33.69 -14.05 -2.69
C THR A 28 33.44 -15.55 -2.49
N CYS A 29 32.17 -15.96 -2.32
CA CYS A 29 31.79 -17.36 -2.22
C CYS A 29 32.09 -18.12 -3.52
N THR A 30 31.78 -17.52 -4.66
CA THR A 30 32.05 -18.08 -5.99
C THR A 30 33.55 -18.25 -6.22
N HIS A 31 34.36 -17.27 -5.80
CA HIS A 31 35.81 -17.31 -5.84
C HIS A 31 36.36 -18.46 -4.97
N ALA A 32 35.88 -18.56 -3.73
CA ALA A 32 36.30 -19.59 -2.78
C ALA A 32 35.95 -21.01 -3.24
N CYS A 33 34.80 -21.19 -3.89
CA CYS A 33 34.34 -22.52 -4.31
C CYS A 33 34.98 -23.00 -5.61
N MET A 34 35.20 -22.11 -6.58
CA MET A 34 35.76 -22.48 -7.89
C MET A 34 37.27 -22.30 -7.99
N ASN A 35 37.89 -21.62 -7.01
CA ASN A 35 39.30 -21.24 -7.04
C ASN A 35 39.69 -20.50 -8.34
N CYS A 36 38.78 -19.69 -8.88
CA CYS A 36 38.96 -18.93 -10.13
C CYS A 36 39.17 -17.45 -9.83
N ARG A 37 40.12 -16.78 -10.50
CA ARG A 37 40.30 -15.33 -10.36
C ARG A 37 39.09 -14.59 -10.93
N ILE A 38 38.37 -13.82 -10.11
CA ILE A 38 37.23 -13.02 -10.55
C ILE A 38 37.65 -11.55 -10.70
N VAL A 39 37.30 -10.94 -11.83
CA VAL A 39 37.52 -9.51 -12.09
C VAL A 39 36.16 -8.84 -12.21
N PRO A 40 35.71 -8.10 -11.17
CA PRO A 40 34.42 -7.43 -11.23
C PRO A 40 34.45 -6.31 -12.27
N ARG A 41 33.41 -6.25 -13.10
CA ARG A 41 33.19 -5.16 -14.06
C ARG A 41 31.79 -4.60 -13.92
N LEU A 42 31.69 -3.28 -13.95
CA LEU A 42 30.42 -2.58 -13.97
C LEU A 42 30.03 -2.29 -15.42
N PRO A 43 28.74 -2.45 -15.78
CA PRO A 43 28.26 -1.98 -17.07
C PRO A 43 28.56 -0.48 -17.25
N PRO A 44 29.06 -0.05 -18.42
CA PRO A 44 29.31 1.36 -18.69
C PRO A 44 28.01 2.16 -18.88
N ASP A 45 26.90 1.49 -19.19
CA ASP A 45 25.58 2.10 -19.38
C ASP A 45 24.74 2.14 -18.08
N THR A 46 23.57 2.77 -18.16
CA THR A 46 22.66 2.96 -17.02
C THR A 46 21.47 2.00 -17.02
N VAL A 47 21.48 1.00 -17.90
CA VAL A 47 20.41 0.01 -18.03
C VAL A 47 20.64 -1.10 -17.03
N TRP A 48 19.55 -1.64 -16.45
CA TRP A 48 19.67 -2.71 -15.45
C TRP A 48 20.17 -4.02 -16.08
N ALA A 49 19.29 -4.75 -16.76
CA ALA A 49 19.58 -6.07 -17.32
C ALA A 49 18.62 -6.36 -18.48
N GLY A 50 18.57 -5.44 -19.45
CA GLY A 50 17.57 -5.46 -20.50
C GLY A 50 18.03 -4.73 -21.75
N ARG A 51 17.09 -4.40 -22.63
CA ARG A 51 17.38 -3.62 -23.83
C ARG A 51 17.36 -2.12 -23.55
N ASN A 52 18.22 -1.38 -24.24
CA ASN A 52 18.16 0.07 -24.28
C ASN A 52 17.00 0.56 -25.18
N ALA A 53 16.86 1.89 -25.31
CA ALA A 53 15.81 2.50 -26.15
C ALA A 53 15.92 2.12 -27.63
N GLN A 54 17.12 1.74 -28.10
CA GLN A 54 17.41 1.30 -29.45
C GLN A 54 17.12 -0.20 -29.67
N GLY A 55 16.71 -0.93 -28.63
CA GLY A 55 16.45 -2.36 -28.70
C GLY A 55 17.71 -3.23 -28.67
N VAL A 56 18.87 -2.68 -28.28
CA VAL A 56 20.12 -3.43 -28.13
C VAL A 56 20.29 -3.87 -26.68
N TRP A 57 20.79 -5.10 -26.45
CA TRP A 57 21.12 -5.60 -25.11
C TRP A 57 22.14 -4.71 -24.42
N ALA A 58 21.79 -4.24 -23.23
CA ALA A 58 22.55 -3.29 -22.40
C ALA A 58 22.59 -3.78 -20.95
N GLY A 59 23.25 -3.03 -20.08
CA GLY A 59 23.47 -3.39 -18.69
C GLY A 59 24.32 -4.65 -18.57
N GLN A 60 24.12 -5.40 -17.50
CA GLN A 60 24.90 -6.61 -17.24
C GLN A 60 24.69 -7.72 -18.29
N LEU A 61 23.45 -7.87 -18.79
CA LEU A 61 23.17 -8.86 -19.85
C LEU A 61 23.75 -8.43 -21.19
N GLY A 62 23.86 -7.12 -21.46
CA GLY A 62 24.56 -6.62 -22.64
C GLY A 62 26.04 -7.04 -22.67
N MET A 63 26.74 -7.00 -21.53
CA MET A 63 28.13 -7.44 -21.46
C MET A 63 28.27 -8.95 -21.69
N VAL A 64 27.36 -9.76 -21.14
CA VAL A 64 27.30 -11.21 -21.39
C VAL A 64 27.02 -11.49 -22.87
N TYR A 65 26.06 -10.79 -23.47
CA TYR A 65 25.69 -10.94 -24.88
C TYR A 65 26.86 -10.63 -25.84
N ARG A 66 27.66 -9.60 -25.52
CA ARG A 66 28.79 -9.14 -26.35
C ARG A 66 30.12 -9.84 -26.06
N ASN A 67 30.14 -10.89 -25.24
CA ASN A 67 31.37 -11.55 -24.79
C ASN A 67 32.36 -10.64 -24.04
N GLU A 68 31.86 -9.61 -23.37
CA GLU A 68 32.66 -8.72 -22.52
C GLU A 68 32.76 -9.23 -21.07
N ALA A 69 31.83 -10.12 -20.66
CA ALA A 69 31.79 -10.76 -19.36
C ALA A 69 31.36 -12.23 -19.46
N ASP A 70 31.94 -13.07 -18.61
CA ASP A 70 31.65 -14.52 -18.54
C ASP A 70 30.41 -14.82 -17.67
N LEU A 71 30.17 -14.00 -16.66
CA LEU A 71 29.12 -14.18 -15.65
C LEU A 71 28.52 -12.83 -15.25
N ALA A 72 27.19 -12.72 -15.25
CA ALA A 72 26.44 -11.63 -14.64
C ALA A 72 25.75 -12.11 -13.36
N ILE A 73 26.09 -11.48 -12.24
CA ILE A 73 25.65 -11.87 -10.89
C ILE A 73 24.47 -11.04 -10.39
N GLY A 74 24.20 -9.89 -11.03
CA GLY A 74 23.10 -9.04 -10.61
C GLY A 74 21.76 -9.73 -10.86
N PRO A 75 20.78 -9.54 -9.96
CA PRO A 75 19.51 -10.22 -10.05
C PRO A 75 18.78 -9.86 -11.35
N ALA A 76 18.67 -10.84 -12.25
CA ALA A 76 17.92 -10.74 -13.48
C ALA A 76 17.03 -11.96 -13.62
N THR A 77 15.72 -11.73 -13.60
CA THR A 77 14.69 -12.76 -13.78
C THR A 77 14.86 -13.49 -15.12
N PRO A 78 14.72 -14.82 -15.19
CA PRO A 78 14.64 -15.56 -16.44
C PRO A 78 13.35 -15.21 -17.17
N THR A 79 13.48 -14.49 -18.29
CA THR A 79 12.39 -14.24 -19.25
C THR A 79 12.77 -14.87 -20.59
N GLU A 80 11.77 -15.14 -21.43
CA GLU A 80 11.97 -15.72 -22.78
C GLU A 80 12.99 -14.89 -23.59
N GLU A 81 12.86 -13.57 -23.54
CA GLU A 81 13.75 -12.65 -24.23
C GLU A 81 15.19 -12.81 -23.72
N ARG A 82 15.41 -12.93 -22.41
CA ARG A 82 16.75 -13.03 -21.81
C ARG A 82 17.43 -14.37 -22.05
N PHE A 83 16.70 -15.46 -22.26
CA PHE A 83 17.29 -16.75 -22.65
C PHE A 83 18.02 -16.69 -24.01
N THR A 84 17.75 -15.67 -24.83
CA THR A 84 18.52 -15.40 -26.06
C THR A 84 19.96 -14.94 -25.78
N VAL A 85 20.22 -14.37 -24.59
CA VAL A 85 21.53 -13.81 -24.22
C VAL A 85 22.52 -14.88 -23.76
N GLY A 86 22.09 -15.79 -22.89
CA GLY A 86 22.98 -16.69 -22.17
C GLY A 86 22.25 -17.84 -21.50
N HIS A 87 22.99 -18.59 -20.69
CA HIS A 87 22.44 -19.66 -19.87
C HIS A 87 22.11 -19.14 -18.47
N ALA A 88 20.85 -19.29 -18.05
CA ALA A 88 20.46 -18.99 -16.67
C ALA A 88 20.99 -20.10 -15.73
N LEU A 89 21.62 -19.69 -14.64
CA LEU A 89 21.94 -20.57 -13.52
C LEU A 89 20.70 -20.87 -12.68
N PRO A 90 20.72 -21.87 -11.79
CA PRO A 90 19.60 -22.14 -10.90
C PRO A 90 19.22 -20.88 -10.12
N ASN A 91 17.91 -20.69 -9.92
CA ASN A 91 17.40 -19.57 -9.15
C ASN A 91 17.93 -19.67 -7.72
N TYR A 92 18.49 -18.58 -7.22
CA TYR A 92 19.04 -18.52 -5.86
C TYR A 92 18.20 -17.63 -4.94
N PHE A 93 17.21 -16.92 -5.49
CA PHE A 93 16.40 -16.00 -4.74
C PHE A 93 15.04 -15.77 -5.39
N ASP A 94 13.96 -15.88 -4.61
CA ASP A 94 12.60 -15.58 -5.04
C ASP A 94 12.06 -14.37 -4.27
N THR A 95 11.38 -13.48 -4.99
CA THR A 95 10.75 -12.30 -4.38
C THR A 95 9.39 -12.02 -4.98
N VAL A 96 8.67 -11.10 -4.36
CA VAL A 96 7.43 -10.54 -4.89
C VAL A 96 7.75 -9.17 -5.45
N ALA A 97 7.35 -8.93 -6.69
CA ALA A 97 7.54 -7.66 -7.35
C ALA A 97 6.19 -6.99 -7.54
N CYS A 98 6.01 -5.86 -6.86
CA CYS A 98 4.80 -5.07 -6.87
C CYS A 98 5.16 -3.59 -6.98
N HIS A 99 4.21 -2.70 -6.73
CA HIS A 99 4.49 -1.28 -6.65
C HIS A 99 4.49 -0.78 -5.21
N VAL A 100 5.33 0.22 -4.99
CA VAL A 100 5.49 0.93 -3.72
C VAL A 100 4.78 2.26 -3.85
N ALA A 101 3.90 2.55 -2.89
CA ALA A 101 3.25 3.84 -2.74
C ALA A 101 3.47 4.37 -1.32
N GLY A 102 3.18 5.65 -1.12
CA GLY A 102 3.22 6.27 0.19
C GLY A 102 2.08 7.26 0.37
N ARG A 103 1.79 7.57 1.64
CA ARG A 103 0.83 8.60 2.03
C ARG A 103 1.33 9.32 3.27
N LEU A 104 1.18 10.65 3.32
CA LEU A 104 1.55 11.45 4.49
C LEU A 104 0.54 11.33 5.64
N VAL A 105 -0.70 11.01 5.30
CA VAL A 105 -1.81 10.84 6.24
C VAL A 105 -2.45 9.50 5.94
N SER A 106 -2.57 8.63 6.95
CA SER A 106 -3.16 7.30 6.80
C SER A 106 -4.66 7.31 7.06
N HIS A 107 -5.14 8.21 7.92
CA HIS A 107 -6.52 8.21 8.39
C HIS A 107 -7.25 9.51 8.06
N VAL A 108 -8.53 9.39 7.72
CA VAL A 108 -9.38 10.56 7.48
C VAL A 108 -9.76 11.19 8.81
N SER A 109 -9.48 12.49 8.99
CA SER A 109 -9.96 13.25 10.15
C SER A 109 -11.33 13.86 9.86
N ASN A 110 -12.41 13.19 10.24
CA ASN A 110 -13.76 13.71 10.04
C ASN A 110 -14.52 13.90 11.36
N VAL A 111 -14.16 14.95 12.10
CA VAL A 111 -14.78 15.30 13.39
C VAL A 111 -16.29 15.57 13.25
N ALA A 112 -16.71 16.21 12.16
CA ALA A 112 -18.12 16.50 11.89
C ALA A 112 -18.90 15.24 11.48
N GLY A 113 -18.23 14.27 10.84
CA GLY A 113 -18.80 12.96 10.50
C GLY A 113 -19.29 12.20 11.72
N HIS A 114 -18.53 12.23 12.82
CA HIS A 114 -18.91 11.56 14.08
C HIS A 114 -20.18 12.12 14.73
N ILE A 115 -20.48 13.41 14.53
CA ILE A 115 -21.75 14.01 15.01
C ILE A 115 -22.91 13.56 14.11
N GLY A 116 -22.64 13.31 12.83
CA GLY A 116 -23.56 12.76 11.84
C GLY A 116 -23.68 11.23 11.84
N ASP A 117 -23.14 10.54 12.85
CA ASP A 117 -23.17 9.08 12.95
C ASP A 117 -24.60 8.50 12.96
N PHE A 118 -25.58 9.29 13.42
CA PHE A 118 -26.99 8.99 13.17
C PHE A 118 -27.42 9.46 11.79
N GLY A 119 -27.92 8.53 10.99
CA GLY A 119 -28.49 8.83 9.69
C GLY A 119 -29.61 9.87 9.79
N ILE A 120 -29.73 10.70 8.76
CA ILE A 120 -30.70 11.81 8.71
C ILE A 120 -32.14 11.40 9.03
N LEU A 121 -32.52 10.16 8.70
CA LEU A 121 -33.84 9.60 9.00
C LEU A 121 -34.13 9.56 10.51
N ILE A 122 -33.14 9.21 11.35
CA ILE A 122 -33.30 9.13 12.80
C ILE A 122 -33.58 10.53 13.37
N TRP A 123 -32.84 11.55 12.90
CA TRP A 123 -33.06 12.94 13.28
C TRP A 123 -34.46 13.43 12.92
N ILE A 124 -34.95 13.08 11.73
CA ILE A 124 -36.32 13.39 11.30
C ILE A 124 -37.33 12.70 12.21
N VAL A 125 -37.14 11.42 12.55
CA VAL A 125 -38.04 10.68 13.44
C VAL A 125 -38.08 11.32 14.83
N ILE A 126 -36.94 11.71 15.41
CA ILE A 126 -36.87 12.40 16.70
C ILE A 126 -37.68 13.71 16.64
N ALA A 127 -37.47 14.52 15.59
CA ALA A 127 -38.19 15.77 15.40
C ALA A 127 -39.71 15.56 15.27
N VAL A 128 -40.14 14.55 14.52
CA VAL A 128 -41.56 14.19 14.37
C VAL A 128 -42.16 13.75 15.71
N ILE A 129 -41.46 12.93 16.50
CA ILE A 129 -41.93 12.49 17.82
C ILE A 129 -42.07 13.67 18.77
N ILE A 130 -41.10 14.58 18.81
CA ILE A 130 -41.16 15.80 19.65
C ILE A 130 -42.40 16.61 19.26
N LEU A 131 -42.56 16.93 17.96
CA LEU A 131 -43.71 17.70 17.49
C LEU A 131 -45.03 17.00 17.81
N PHE A 132 -45.11 15.69 17.61
CA PHE A 132 -46.30 14.90 17.88
C PHE A 132 -46.67 14.92 19.37
N LEU A 133 -45.71 14.67 20.26
CA LEU A 133 -45.94 14.70 21.72
C LEU A 133 -46.29 16.12 22.20
N SER A 134 -45.65 17.17 21.66
CA SER A 134 -45.99 18.55 21.99
C SER A 134 -47.42 18.91 21.57
N VAL A 135 -47.87 18.48 20.39
CA VAL A 135 -49.28 18.66 19.96
C VAL A 135 -50.21 17.90 20.89
N LEU A 136 -49.90 16.63 21.19
CA LEU A 136 -50.73 15.77 22.03
C LEU A 136 -50.94 16.37 23.44
N PHE A 137 -49.87 16.79 24.11
CA PHE A 137 -49.94 17.43 25.43
C PHE A 137 -50.67 18.78 25.39
N SER A 138 -50.49 19.56 24.32
CA SER A 138 -51.19 20.84 24.16
C SER A 138 -52.69 20.68 23.91
N LEU A 139 -53.09 19.63 23.17
CA LEU A 139 -54.50 19.26 23.00
C LEU A 139 -55.11 18.79 24.31
N TYR A 140 -54.36 18.01 25.10
CA TYR A 140 -54.80 17.54 26.41
C TYR A 140 -55.04 18.68 27.41
N ASP A 141 -54.08 19.62 27.51
CA ASP A 141 -54.22 20.83 28.32
C ASP A 141 -55.43 21.69 27.90
N ARG A 142 -55.64 21.83 26.59
CA ARG A 142 -56.79 22.55 26.04
C ARG A 142 -58.10 21.85 26.37
N TRP A 143 -58.13 20.52 26.30
CA TRP A 143 -59.33 19.72 26.60
C TRP A 143 -59.73 19.86 28.08
N LYS A 144 -58.76 19.89 28.99
CA LYS A 144 -58.98 20.20 30.40
C LYS A 144 -59.20 21.69 30.70
N LYS A 145 -59.25 22.55 29.67
CA LYS A 145 -59.38 24.02 29.78
C LYS A 145 -58.34 24.67 30.71
N LEU A 146 -57.15 24.08 30.80
CA LEU A 146 -56.09 24.55 31.70
C LEU A 146 -55.29 25.70 31.10
N LYS A 147 -54.98 25.64 29.79
CA LYS A 147 -54.08 26.57 29.11
C LYS A 147 -54.43 26.78 27.65
N ASN A 148 -53.91 27.86 27.07
CA ASN A 148 -53.96 28.12 25.64
C ASN A 148 -53.07 27.14 24.88
N PHE A 149 -53.59 26.57 23.80
CA PHE A 149 -52.87 25.56 22.98
C PHE A 149 -51.51 26.05 22.51
N ARG A 150 -51.42 27.30 22.00
CA ARG A 150 -50.20 27.83 21.41
C ARG A 150 -49.08 27.98 22.44
N GLU A 151 -49.41 28.46 23.65
CA GLU A 151 -48.43 28.64 24.73
C GLU A 151 -47.96 27.30 25.28
N SER A 152 -48.88 26.35 25.51
CA SER A 152 -48.53 24.99 25.91
C SER A 152 -47.66 24.30 24.86
N PHE A 153 -47.93 24.49 23.57
CA PHE A 153 -47.17 23.86 22.49
C PHE A 153 -45.70 24.27 22.50
N TYR A 154 -45.42 25.57 22.52
CA TYR A 154 -44.03 26.03 22.56
C TYR A 154 -43.31 25.51 23.80
N VAL A 155 -43.95 25.57 24.96
CA VAL A 155 -43.33 25.05 26.18
C VAL A 155 -43.00 23.56 26.03
N TYR A 156 -43.94 22.73 25.60
CA TYR A 156 -43.68 21.30 25.49
C TYR A 156 -42.64 20.95 24.43
N VAL A 157 -42.54 21.72 23.34
CA VAL A 157 -41.45 21.55 22.37
C VAL A 157 -40.10 21.79 23.06
N PHE A 158 -39.94 22.91 23.77
CA PHE A 158 -38.68 23.24 24.43
C PHE A 158 -38.37 22.30 25.61
N GLU A 159 -39.36 21.86 26.38
CA GLU A 159 -39.16 20.89 27.46
C GLU A 159 -38.75 19.52 26.92
N LEU A 160 -39.35 19.04 25.82
CA LEU A 160 -38.96 17.76 25.21
C LEU A 160 -37.57 17.83 24.56
N ILE A 161 -37.22 18.95 23.92
CA ILE A 161 -35.86 19.21 23.43
C ILE A 161 -34.86 19.27 24.60
N GLY A 162 -35.20 19.96 25.69
CA GLY A 162 -34.37 20.02 26.90
C GLY A 162 -34.13 18.63 27.48
N ASN A 163 -35.17 17.81 27.59
CA ASN A 163 -35.05 16.42 28.02
C ASN A 163 -34.12 15.61 27.10
N LEU A 164 -34.18 15.80 25.78
CA LEU A 164 -33.26 15.17 24.81
C LEU A 164 -31.80 15.60 25.04
N LEU A 165 -31.58 16.83 25.50
CA LEU A 165 -30.27 17.36 25.87
C LEU A 165 -29.86 17.03 27.32
N LEU A 166 -30.61 16.16 28.00
CA LEU A 166 -30.44 15.81 29.41
C LEU A 166 -30.64 16.97 30.39
N GLU A 167 -31.33 18.03 29.98
CA GLU A 167 -31.77 19.09 30.89
C GLU A 167 -32.98 18.62 31.70
N ALA A 168 -32.99 18.99 32.99
CA ALA A 168 -34.12 18.69 33.86
C ALA A 168 -35.32 19.58 33.49
N SER A 169 -36.48 18.97 33.30
CA SER A 169 -37.73 19.72 33.14
C SER A 169 -38.06 20.48 34.44
N PRO A 170 -38.24 21.82 34.41
CA PRO A 170 -38.51 22.60 35.61
C PRO A 170 -39.95 22.42 36.15
N ARG A 171 -40.81 21.74 35.39
CA ARG A 171 -42.22 21.54 35.72
C ARG A 171 -42.50 20.07 36.05
N SER A 172 -43.29 19.87 37.10
CA SER A 172 -43.84 18.55 37.44
C SER A 172 -45.25 18.41 36.88
N PHE A 173 -45.53 17.29 36.22
CA PHE A 173 -46.87 16.95 35.75
C PHE A 173 -47.69 16.37 36.89
N SER A 174 -48.77 17.05 37.28
CA SER A 174 -49.67 16.57 38.34
C SER A 174 -50.54 15.39 37.88
N ASP A 175 -50.83 15.30 36.59
CA ASP A 175 -51.72 14.30 36.01
C ASP A 175 -51.02 12.93 35.78
N PRO A 176 -51.56 11.81 36.30
CA PRO A 176 -50.98 10.49 36.10
C PRO A 176 -50.84 10.09 34.64
N HIS A 177 -51.77 10.47 33.75
CA HIS A 177 -51.73 10.07 32.33
C HIS A 177 -50.55 10.72 31.60
N MET A 178 -50.30 12.01 31.85
CA MET A 178 -49.16 12.73 31.26
C MET A 178 -47.83 12.19 31.80
N ARG A 179 -47.78 11.84 33.09
CA ARG A 179 -46.59 11.23 33.71
C ARG A 179 -46.22 9.89 33.05
N THR A 180 -47.20 9.06 32.72
CA THR A 180 -46.95 7.78 32.03
C THR A 180 -46.33 8.02 30.64
N VAL A 181 -46.88 8.93 29.84
CA VAL A 181 -46.33 9.24 28.50
C VAL A 181 -44.93 9.84 28.60
N LEU A 182 -44.71 10.73 29.58
CA LEU A 182 -43.38 11.32 29.82
C LEU A 182 -42.36 10.27 30.27
N ALA A 183 -42.76 9.29 31.08
CA ALA A 183 -41.87 8.20 31.48
C ALA A 183 -41.41 7.37 30.26
N PHE A 184 -42.31 7.12 29.29
CA PHE A 184 -41.93 6.49 28.02
C PHE A 184 -41.01 7.37 27.18
N TRP A 185 -41.27 8.69 27.13
CA TRP A 185 -40.36 9.64 26.47
C TRP A 185 -38.96 9.60 27.09
N TRP A 186 -38.86 9.65 28.42
CA TRP A 186 -37.58 9.57 29.12
C TRP A 186 -36.86 8.24 28.88
N MET A 187 -37.58 7.12 28.90
CA MET A 187 -36.99 5.82 28.57
C MET A 187 -36.42 5.82 27.14
N MET A 188 -37.17 6.37 26.18
CA MET A 188 -36.72 6.50 24.79
C MET A 188 -35.47 7.38 24.70
N VAL A 189 -35.45 8.53 25.36
CA VAL A 189 -34.29 9.44 25.40
C VAL A 189 -33.05 8.76 25.99
N ILE A 190 -33.19 8.04 27.11
CA ILE A 190 -32.08 7.32 27.75
C ILE A 190 -31.51 6.27 26.79
N VAL A 191 -32.37 5.47 26.15
CA VAL A 191 -31.93 4.46 25.17
C VAL A 191 -31.23 5.14 24.00
N LEU A 192 -31.83 6.19 23.43
CA LEU A 192 -31.31 6.92 22.29
C LEU A 192 -29.92 7.51 22.55
N ILE A 193 -29.74 8.20 23.69
CA ILE A 193 -28.46 8.84 24.05
C ILE A 193 -27.39 7.80 24.32
N ASN A 194 -27.73 6.69 25.00
CA ASN A 194 -26.79 5.61 25.24
C ASN A 194 -26.35 4.95 23.93
N THR A 195 -27.28 4.72 22.99
CA THR A 195 -26.94 4.19 21.66
C THR A 195 -26.10 5.19 20.85
N PHE A 196 -26.44 6.47 20.87
CA PHE A 196 -25.66 7.52 20.19
C PHE A 196 -24.23 7.57 20.72
N THR A 197 -24.09 7.62 22.04
CA THR A 197 -22.79 7.64 22.73
C THR A 197 -22.00 6.37 22.44
N GLY A 198 -22.65 5.21 22.43
CA GLY A 198 -22.02 3.93 22.09
C GLY A 198 -21.50 3.89 20.66
N ASN A 199 -22.31 4.35 19.70
CA ASN A 199 -21.92 4.39 18.29
C ASN A 199 -20.78 5.38 18.03
N MET A 200 -20.85 6.57 18.62
CA MET A 200 -19.78 7.57 18.55
C MET A 200 -18.48 7.04 19.15
N LYS A 201 -18.53 6.33 20.29
CA LYS A 201 -17.34 5.67 20.86
C LYS A 201 -16.76 4.63 19.91
N ALA A 202 -17.60 3.79 19.30
CA ALA A 202 -17.15 2.77 18.36
C ALA A 202 -16.53 3.39 17.09
N SER A 203 -17.15 4.43 16.53
CA SER A 203 -16.63 5.11 15.34
C SER A 203 -15.31 5.84 15.61
N MET A 204 -15.11 6.40 16.81
CA MET A 204 -13.84 7.03 17.19
C MET A 204 -12.70 6.02 17.42
N THR A 205 -13.02 4.77 17.74
CA THR A 205 -11.99 3.71 17.89
C THR A 205 -11.48 3.18 16.56
N VAL A 206 -12.30 3.19 15.51
CA VAL A 206 -11.95 2.70 14.18
C VAL A 206 -11.67 3.88 13.28
N GLN A 207 -10.40 4.19 13.07
CA GLN A 207 -10.02 5.27 12.16
C GLN A 207 -10.09 4.77 10.72
N GLU A 208 -10.94 5.40 9.91
CA GLU A 208 -11.06 5.08 8.49
C GLU A 208 -9.74 5.38 7.77
N GLU A 209 -9.17 4.36 7.13
CA GLU A 209 -7.97 4.51 6.32
C GLU A 209 -8.30 5.13 4.96
N LEU A 210 -7.44 6.04 4.50
CA LEU A 210 -7.53 6.55 3.13
C LEU A 210 -7.39 5.41 2.10
N PRO A 211 -8.06 5.50 0.94
CA PRO A 211 -7.97 4.45 -0.07
C PRO A 211 -6.52 4.28 -0.53
N ARG A 212 -6.05 3.03 -0.49
CA ARG A 212 -4.70 2.64 -0.91
C ARG A 212 -4.69 2.29 -2.40
N LEU A 213 -3.55 2.50 -3.04
CA LEU A 213 -3.29 2.00 -4.39
C LEU A 213 -2.83 0.55 -4.27
N ASP A 214 -3.75 -0.40 -4.22
CA ASP A 214 -3.43 -1.82 -4.02
C ASP A 214 -3.33 -2.59 -5.34
N THR A 215 -3.94 -2.10 -6.42
CA THR A 215 -3.96 -2.74 -7.74
C THR A 215 -3.37 -1.86 -8.84
N LEU A 216 -2.98 -2.47 -9.97
CA LEU A 216 -2.55 -1.72 -11.15
C LEU A 216 -3.69 -0.91 -11.76
N ARG A 217 -4.93 -1.35 -11.58
CA ARG A 217 -6.11 -0.63 -12.02
C ARG A 217 -6.28 0.68 -11.24
N ASP A 218 -6.05 0.67 -9.94
CA ASP A 218 -6.10 1.89 -9.12
C ASP A 218 -5.08 2.93 -9.59
N ILE A 219 -3.88 2.48 -9.98
CA ILE A 219 -2.89 3.35 -10.61
C ILE A 219 -3.41 3.83 -11.96
N ALA A 220 -3.93 2.94 -12.81
CA ALA A 220 -4.44 3.30 -14.13
C ALA A 220 -5.57 4.35 -14.06
N ASP A 221 -6.44 4.28 -13.05
CA ASP A 221 -7.54 5.23 -12.83
C ASP A 221 -7.05 6.53 -12.16
N SER A 222 -6.03 6.46 -11.31
CA SER A 222 -5.40 7.59 -10.63
C SER A 222 -4.47 8.40 -11.55
N ARG A 223 -5.02 9.41 -12.24
CA ARG A 223 -4.24 10.28 -13.14
C ARG A 223 -3.20 11.18 -12.46
N HIS A 224 -3.34 11.44 -11.16
CA HIS A 224 -2.42 12.31 -10.43
C HIS A 224 -1.06 11.64 -10.20
N VAL A 225 -1.03 10.31 -10.07
CA VAL A 225 0.16 9.53 -9.74
C VAL A 225 1.03 9.24 -10.96
N THR A 226 2.35 9.40 -10.80
CA THR A 226 3.33 9.02 -11.83
C THR A 226 3.91 7.63 -11.55
N PRO A 227 3.70 6.64 -12.43
CA PRO A 227 4.37 5.35 -12.33
C PRO A 227 5.83 5.47 -12.76
N VAL A 228 6.74 5.02 -11.91
CA VAL A 228 8.20 5.03 -12.11
C VAL A 228 8.67 3.60 -12.30
N VAL A 229 9.35 3.35 -13.42
CA VAL A 229 9.82 2.01 -13.82
C VAL A 229 11.32 2.06 -14.07
N ILE A 230 12.06 1.06 -13.55
CA ILE A 230 13.49 0.94 -13.82
C ILE A 230 13.70 0.49 -15.27
N ARG A 231 14.53 1.23 -16.01
CA ARG A 231 14.87 0.91 -17.41
C ARG A 231 15.60 -0.42 -17.54
N GLY A 232 15.12 -1.28 -18.44
CA GLY A 232 15.65 -2.63 -18.65
C GLY A 232 15.43 -3.58 -17.47
N SER A 233 14.45 -3.28 -16.61
CA SER A 233 13.95 -4.22 -15.61
C SER A 233 12.90 -5.16 -16.20
N THR A 234 12.54 -6.20 -15.46
CA THR A 234 11.46 -7.13 -15.85
C THR A 234 10.10 -6.42 -15.94
N PHE A 235 9.88 -5.35 -15.16
CA PHE A 235 8.66 -4.52 -15.26
C PHE A 235 8.57 -3.77 -16.59
N ASP A 236 9.67 -3.16 -17.03
CA ASP A 236 9.76 -2.45 -18.32
C ASP A 236 9.39 -3.39 -19.49
N GLU A 237 9.99 -4.59 -19.49
CA GLU A 237 9.73 -5.63 -20.49
C GLU A 237 8.27 -6.08 -20.51
N ILE A 238 7.70 -6.42 -19.35
CA ILE A 238 6.33 -6.96 -19.26
C ILE A 238 5.28 -5.89 -19.52
N PHE A 239 5.49 -4.66 -19.06
CA PHE A 239 4.58 -3.55 -19.35
C PHE A 239 4.57 -3.17 -20.83
N ARG A 240 5.68 -3.40 -21.53
CA ARG A 240 5.78 -3.20 -22.98
C ARG A 240 5.12 -4.32 -23.78
N VAL A 241 5.28 -5.59 -23.37
CA VAL A 241 4.83 -6.77 -24.14
C VAL A 241 3.40 -7.21 -23.81
N SER A 242 2.90 -6.92 -22.61
CA SER A 242 1.59 -7.40 -22.15
C SER A 242 0.41 -6.81 -22.94
N ASN A 243 -0.60 -7.65 -23.17
CA ASN A 243 -1.89 -7.27 -23.77
C ASN A 243 -2.89 -6.70 -22.75
N ARG A 244 -2.57 -6.70 -21.45
CA ARG A 244 -3.48 -6.19 -20.41
C ARG A 244 -3.58 -4.66 -20.50
N ARG A 245 -4.80 -4.12 -20.54
CA ARG A 245 -5.06 -2.69 -20.77
C ARG A 245 -4.43 -1.78 -19.72
N ASP A 246 -4.50 -2.17 -18.45
CA ASP A 246 -3.91 -1.45 -17.33
C ASP A 246 -2.38 -1.36 -17.44
N TYR A 247 -1.70 -2.45 -17.80
CA TYR A 247 -0.24 -2.49 -18.01
C TYR A 247 0.15 -1.47 -19.09
N GLN A 248 -0.56 -1.46 -20.22
CA GLN A 248 -0.32 -0.52 -21.32
C GLN A 248 -0.62 0.94 -20.95
N VAL A 249 -1.62 1.18 -20.08
CA VAL A 249 -1.93 2.54 -19.59
C VAL A 249 -0.82 3.02 -18.64
N VAL A 250 -0.41 2.18 -17.70
CA VAL A 250 0.70 2.47 -16.77
C VAL A 250 1.99 2.72 -17.55
N TRP A 251 2.31 1.86 -18.51
CA TRP A 251 3.50 2.00 -19.36
C TRP A 251 3.52 3.29 -20.15
N ARG A 252 2.43 3.59 -20.88
CA ARG A 252 2.32 4.84 -21.66
C ARG A 252 2.42 6.06 -20.76
N ARG A 253 1.85 6.01 -19.55
CA ARG A 253 1.96 7.12 -18.59
C ARG A 253 3.40 7.30 -18.10
N ALA A 254 4.11 6.20 -17.81
CA ALA A 254 5.53 6.25 -17.44
C ALA A 254 6.37 6.89 -18.56
N LEU A 255 6.10 6.52 -19.82
CA LEU A 255 6.77 7.12 -20.99
C LEU A 255 6.44 8.61 -21.15
N GLN A 256 5.15 8.98 -21.10
CA GLN A 256 4.69 10.37 -21.23
C GLN A 256 5.30 11.29 -20.17
N ARG A 257 5.43 10.80 -18.93
CA ARG A 257 6.03 11.55 -17.82
C ARG A 257 7.55 11.39 -17.70
N ARG A 258 8.21 10.73 -18.67
CA ARG A 258 9.66 10.43 -18.66
C ARG A 258 10.11 9.75 -17.36
N ALA A 259 9.28 8.87 -16.83
CA ALA A 259 9.48 8.17 -15.56
C ALA A 259 10.03 6.73 -15.73
N VAL A 260 10.53 6.41 -16.92
CA VAL A 260 11.33 5.20 -17.17
C VAL A 260 12.80 5.57 -16.99
N LEU A 261 13.31 5.39 -15.78
CA LEU A 261 14.57 5.96 -15.31
C LEU A 261 15.61 4.86 -15.03
N SER A 262 16.88 5.25 -14.94
CA SER A 262 17.91 4.32 -14.50
C SER A 262 17.82 4.06 -12.99
N GLY A 263 18.39 2.94 -12.53
CA GLY A 263 18.43 2.63 -11.09
C GLY A 263 19.10 3.74 -10.27
N ARG A 264 20.13 4.41 -10.82
CA ARG A 264 20.83 5.52 -10.14
C ARG A 264 19.94 6.75 -9.91
N GLU A 265 18.97 6.99 -10.79
CA GLU A 265 18.02 8.11 -10.67
C GLU A 265 16.85 7.77 -9.75
N ILE A 266 16.53 6.49 -9.59
CA ILE A 266 15.41 6.01 -8.75
C ILE A 266 15.86 5.86 -7.30
N PHE A 267 17.04 5.30 -7.06
CA PHE A 267 17.56 5.04 -5.72
C PHE A 267 18.22 6.27 -5.09
N VAL A 268 17.46 7.35 -5.02
CA VAL A 268 17.83 8.60 -4.37
C VAL A 268 16.72 9.02 -3.41
N LYS A 269 17.09 9.64 -2.28
CA LYS A 269 16.12 10.05 -1.27
C LYS A 269 14.97 10.93 -1.81
N PRO A 270 15.19 11.93 -2.68
CA PRO A 270 14.10 12.75 -3.22
C PRO A 270 13.03 11.95 -3.99
N MET A 271 13.40 10.83 -4.62
CA MET A 271 12.43 9.97 -5.30
C MET A 271 11.49 9.32 -4.28
N PHE A 272 12.01 8.85 -3.16
CA PHE A 272 11.21 8.25 -2.09
C PHE A 272 10.39 9.30 -1.33
N ASP A 273 10.89 10.53 -1.22
CA ASP A 273 10.10 11.65 -0.67
C ASP A 273 8.88 11.95 -1.57
N ASP A 274 9.04 11.97 -2.90
CA ASP A 274 7.92 12.11 -3.84
C ASP A 274 6.90 10.95 -3.76
N VAL A 275 7.35 9.74 -3.41
CA VAL A 275 6.48 8.58 -3.18
C VAL A 275 5.72 8.72 -1.88
N LEU A 276 6.38 9.17 -0.81
CA LEU A 276 5.77 9.40 0.49
C LEU A 276 4.64 10.45 0.41
N GLU A 277 4.83 11.46 -0.44
CA GLU A 277 3.83 12.48 -0.74
C GLU A 277 2.69 12.00 -1.65
N GLY A 278 2.74 10.76 -2.15
CA GLY A 278 1.72 10.20 -3.04
C GLY A 278 1.77 10.74 -4.48
N ARG A 279 2.83 11.46 -4.88
CA ARG A 279 3.00 11.99 -6.24
C ARG A 279 3.51 10.93 -7.22
N LYS A 280 4.28 9.97 -6.72
CA LYS A 280 4.92 8.90 -7.52
C LYS A 280 4.68 7.54 -6.90
N VAL A 281 4.73 6.51 -7.75
CA VAL A 281 4.70 5.10 -7.35
C VAL A 281 5.83 4.41 -8.08
N ILE A 282 6.63 3.59 -7.37
CA ILE A 282 7.80 2.92 -7.96
C ILE A 282 7.54 1.43 -8.04
N PHE A 283 7.80 0.83 -9.19
CA PHE A 283 7.78 -0.62 -9.35
C PHE A 283 9.11 -1.23 -8.88
N LEU A 284 9.07 -1.99 -7.79
CA LEU A 284 10.23 -2.57 -7.12
C LEU A 284 9.86 -3.94 -6.54
N ASP A 285 10.85 -4.80 -6.33
CA ASP A 285 10.64 -5.95 -5.48
C ASP A 285 10.63 -5.57 -4.00
N THR A 286 10.02 -6.43 -3.19
CA THR A 286 9.87 -6.24 -1.75
C THR A 286 11.20 -6.01 -1.05
N LEU A 287 12.29 -6.64 -1.47
CA LEU A 287 13.57 -6.47 -0.77
C LEU A 287 14.24 -5.14 -1.08
N LEU A 288 14.30 -4.74 -2.36
CA LEU A 288 14.84 -3.44 -2.73
C LEU A 288 14.09 -2.32 -2.01
N PHE A 289 12.77 -2.44 -1.90
CA PHE A 289 11.97 -1.51 -1.12
C PHE A 289 12.43 -1.42 0.35
N HIS A 290 12.45 -2.53 1.08
CA HIS A 290 12.82 -2.53 2.50
C HIS A 290 14.25 -2.02 2.73
N TYR A 291 15.19 -2.41 1.86
CA TYR A 291 16.57 -1.97 1.94
C TYR A 291 16.71 -0.44 1.78
N TRP A 292 16.12 0.12 0.72
CA TRP A 292 16.25 1.56 0.44
C TRP A 292 15.46 2.43 1.42
N VAL A 293 14.27 1.99 1.85
CA VAL A 293 13.52 2.70 2.90
C VAL A 293 14.29 2.69 4.21
N GLY A 294 14.80 1.53 4.66
CA GLY A 294 15.60 1.44 5.89
C GLY A 294 16.91 2.24 5.82
N ARG A 295 17.49 2.38 4.62
CA ARG A 295 18.68 3.19 4.40
C ARG A 295 18.39 4.69 4.42
N PHE A 296 17.28 5.14 3.84
CA PHE A 296 16.95 6.57 3.73
C PHE A 296 16.21 7.12 4.96
N TYR A 297 15.44 6.28 5.65
CA TYR A 297 14.59 6.66 6.76
C TYR A 297 14.92 5.80 7.97
N GLN A 298 15.78 6.32 8.86
CA GLN A 298 16.02 5.70 10.18
C GLN A 298 14.82 5.90 11.14
N GLY A 299 13.95 6.85 10.82
CA GLY A 299 12.66 7.07 11.45
C GLY A 299 11.75 7.87 10.53
N LEU A 300 10.44 7.60 10.59
CA LEU A 300 9.45 8.25 9.74
C LEU A 300 8.43 8.97 10.66
N PRO A 301 8.61 10.28 10.96
CA PRO A 301 7.77 10.98 11.93
C PRO A 301 6.34 11.23 11.41
N ARG A 302 6.15 11.23 10.09
CA ARG A 302 4.85 11.39 9.43
C ARG A 302 4.77 10.56 8.15
N GLY A 303 3.57 10.06 7.89
CA GLY A 303 3.27 9.23 6.73
C GLY A 303 3.69 7.78 6.89
N GLU A 304 3.43 7.00 5.86
CA GLU A 304 3.81 5.61 5.75
C GLU A 304 4.08 5.25 4.28
N PHE A 305 4.99 4.29 4.09
CA PHE A 305 5.13 3.59 2.83
C PHE A 305 4.38 2.26 2.92
N TYR A 306 3.81 1.83 1.80
CA TYR A 306 3.16 0.55 1.72
C TYR A 306 3.41 -0.11 0.37
N LEU A 307 3.48 -1.44 0.41
CA LEU A 307 3.49 -2.28 -0.78
C LEU A 307 2.07 -2.57 -1.21
N ALA A 308 1.86 -2.61 -2.52
CA ALA A 308 0.60 -3.04 -3.11
C ALA A 308 0.28 -4.49 -2.74
N LYS A 309 -1.02 -4.81 -2.62
CA LYS A 309 -1.48 -6.19 -2.42
C LYS A 309 -1.43 -7.01 -3.70
N GLU A 310 -1.70 -6.41 -4.86
CA GLU A 310 -1.56 -7.09 -6.15
C GLU A 310 -0.07 -7.25 -6.48
N ALA A 311 0.42 -8.50 -6.47
CA ALA A 311 1.72 -8.81 -7.04
C ALA A 311 1.64 -8.70 -8.56
N VAL A 312 2.54 -7.93 -9.15
CA VAL A 312 2.66 -7.86 -10.61
C VAL A 312 3.36 -9.10 -11.12
N LEU A 313 4.41 -9.53 -10.41
CA LEU A 313 5.30 -10.61 -10.77
C LEU A 313 5.79 -11.34 -9.51
N HIS A 314 6.13 -12.61 -9.66
CA HIS A 314 6.91 -13.38 -8.69
C HIS A 314 8.26 -13.73 -9.31
N PRO A 315 9.22 -12.79 -9.41
CA PRO A 315 10.46 -13.06 -10.09
C PRO A 315 11.36 -13.95 -9.23
N SER A 316 11.78 -15.05 -9.84
CA SER A 316 12.94 -15.80 -9.41
C SER A 316 14.19 -15.17 -10.02
N MET A 317 15.14 -14.74 -9.21
CA MET A 317 16.38 -14.12 -9.64
C MET A 317 17.45 -15.20 -9.83
N CYS A 318 18.16 -15.11 -10.96
CA CYS A 318 19.25 -16.01 -11.30
C CYS A 318 20.46 -15.23 -11.80
N MET A 319 21.62 -15.88 -11.74
CA MET A 319 22.83 -15.43 -12.40
C MET A 319 22.82 -15.88 -13.87
N TRP A 320 23.55 -15.18 -14.72
CA TRP A 320 23.59 -15.45 -16.16
C TRP A 320 25.01 -15.73 -16.64
N LEU A 321 25.18 -16.88 -17.27
CA LEU A 321 26.44 -17.29 -17.88
C LEU A 321 26.46 -17.00 -19.37
N ASN A 322 27.61 -16.56 -19.83
CA ASN A 322 27.90 -16.47 -21.25
C ASN A 322 27.92 -17.87 -21.89
N ARG A 323 27.39 -17.99 -23.10
CA ARG A 323 27.33 -19.24 -23.88
C ARG A 323 28.71 -19.81 -24.23
N ASN A 324 29.73 -18.96 -24.26
CA ASN A 324 31.10 -19.33 -24.64
C ASN A 324 31.94 -19.81 -23.46
N VAL A 325 31.39 -19.85 -22.24
CA VAL A 325 32.11 -20.33 -21.04
C VAL A 325 32.38 -21.83 -21.14
N HIS A 326 33.55 -22.26 -20.67
CA HIS A 326 33.96 -23.66 -20.70
C HIS A 326 32.90 -24.57 -20.01
N PRO A 327 32.51 -25.71 -20.62
CA PRO A 327 31.46 -26.58 -20.09
C PRO A 327 31.69 -27.08 -18.65
N ASP A 328 32.95 -27.20 -18.22
CA ASP A 328 33.28 -27.60 -16.85
C ASP A 328 32.89 -26.55 -15.82
N VAL A 329 33.05 -25.26 -16.16
CA VAL A 329 32.64 -24.14 -15.28
C VAL A 329 31.13 -24.09 -15.21
N VAL A 330 30.44 -24.30 -16.34
CA VAL A 330 28.97 -24.40 -16.37
C VAL A 330 28.51 -25.54 -15.46
N ARG A 331 29.09 -26.74 -15.58
CA ARG A 331 28.74 -27.89 -14.73
C ARG A 331 29.01 -27.63 -13.24
N ALA A 332 30.10 -26.96 -12.91
CA ALA A 332 30.45 -26.63 -11.53
C ALA A 332 29.52 -25.58 -10.91
N LEU A 333 28.99 -24.64 -11.71
CA LEU A 333 28.04 -23.62 -11.24
C LEU A 333 26.58 -24.08 -11.26
N HIS A 334 26.26 -25.09 -12.07
CA HIS A 334 24.89 -25.59 -12.24
C HIS A 334 24.55 -26.77 -11.32
N THR A 335 25.44 -27.16 -10.40
CA THR A 335 25.13 -28.13 -9.35
C THR A 335 24.06 -27.55 -8.41
N ARG A 336 22.90 -28.20 -8.40
CA ARG A 336 21.78 -27.90 -7.51
C ARG A 336 22.06 -28.32 -6.06
#